data_AF-A0A918Y656-F1
#
_entry.id   AF-A0A918Y656-F1
#
_cell.length_a   1.000
_cell.length_b   1.000
_cell.length_c   1.000
_cell.angle_alpha   90.00
_cell.angle_beta   90.00
_cell.angle_gamma   90.00
#
_symmetry.space_group_name_H-M   'P 1'
#
loop_
_entity.id
_entity.type
_entity.pdbx_description
1 polymer ?
#
loop_
_entity_poly.entity_id
_entity_poly.type
_entity_poly.pdbx_seq_one_letter_code
_entity_poly.pdbx_strand_id
1 'polypeptide(L)'
;MADEIKYEYKTVQTLRGTDGLVISKMQKDGWELVERAQGKLRSTLNFRRPKKPQPWLLIGAGVAVLVVLAAVIGVASALSDGDGAKGGADKSTAAAGKEPSATPTPTATKSAALKVTTSQNDPKFAELLKADSCDDANLDFATRHKGQTIAFDGSIVNMAPHGGYDTRYDLLLGPGDKGRNTTVGPAFKYENVNISDLGLTGKNAPATVGAGDRFRFVAKVGEFNAEQCLFFLEPVSTETR
;
A
#
# COMPACT_ATOMS: atom_id res chain seq x y z
N MET A 1 -35.11 -0.31 -28.71
CA MET A 1 -34.64 -0.41 -27.30
C MET A 1 -33.17 -0.03 -27.33
N ALA A 2 -32.79 1.09 -26.73
CA ALA A 2 -31.41 1.58 -26.79
C ALA A 2 -30.56 0.79 -25.79
N ASP A 3 -29.57 0.06 -26.29
CA ASP A 3 -28.60 -0.66 -25.47
C ASP A 3 -27.74 0.36 -24.72
N GLU A 4 -27.80 0.33 -23.39
CA GLU A 4 -27.04 1.24 -22.53
C GLU A 4 -25.57 0.81 -22.55
N ILE A 5 -24.73 1.55 -23.27
CA ILE A 5 -23.28 1.28 -23.34
C ILE A 5 -22.68 1.51 -21.95
N LYS A 6 -22.29 0.43 -21.28
CA LYS A 6 -21.53 0.49 -20.01
C LYS A 6 -20.07 0.79 -20.30
N TYR A 7 -19.50 1.75 -19.58
CA TYR A 7 -18.09 2.14 -19.71
C TYR A 7 -17.27 1.65 -18.51
N GLU A 8 -16.03 1.23 -18.77
CA GLU A 8 -14.98 1.02 -17.76
C GLU A 8 -14.10 2.25 -17.69
N TYR A 9 -13.68 2.66 -16.49
CA TYR A 9 -12.83 3.83 -16.26
C TYR A 9 -11.50 3.43 -15.65
N LYS A 10 -10.42 4.12 -16.04
CA LYS A 10 -9.07 3.89 -15.53
C LYS A 10 -8.31 5.19 -15.38
N THR A 11 -7.71 5.40 -14.21
CA THR A 11 -6.87 6.56 -13.94
C THR A 11 -5.40 6.15 -13.97
N VAL A 12 -4.58 6.91 -14.68
CA VAL A 12 -3.13 6.69 -14.80
C VAL A 12 -2.41 7.99 -14.46
N GLN A 13 -1.42 7.94 -13.58
CA GLN A 13 -0.54 9.07 -13.29
C GLN A 13 0.75 8.94 -14.09
N THR A 14 1.21 10.05 -14.67
CA THR A 14 2.41 10.09 -15.49
C THR A 14 3.23 11.35 -15.21
N LEU A 15 4.51 11.35 -15.58
CA LEU A 15 5.37 12.53 -15.47
C LEU A 15 5.02 13.54 -16.55
N ARG A 16 4.92 14.81 -16.17
CA ARG A 16 4.56 15.90 -17.09
C ARG A 16 5.50 15.89 -18.30
N GLY A 17 4.94 15.74 -19.50
CA GLY A 17 5.68 15.67 -20.77
C GLY A 17 5.77 14.27 -21.37
N THR A 18 5.43 13.22 -20.62
CA THR A 18 5.35 11.84 -21.12
C THR A 18 3.92 11.39 -21.42
N ASP A 19 2.93 12.28 -21.21
CA ASP A 19 1.51 12.05 -21.41
C ASP A 19 1.19 11.46 -22.79
N GLY A 20 1.84 11.95 -23.85
CA GLY A 20 1.60 11.50 -25.22
C GLY A 20 1.89 10.01 -25.43
N LEU A 21 2.98 9.50 -24.85
CA LEU A 21 3.36 8.09 -24.96
C LEU A 21 2.34 7.18 -24.26
N VAL A 22 1.89 7.60 -23.08
CA VAL A 22 0.88 6.87 -22.30
C VAL A 22 -0.47 6.90 -22.99
N ILE A 23 -0.88 8.06 -23.54
CA ILE A 23 -2.13 8.18 -24.30
C ILE A 23 -2.11 7.29 -25.53
N SER A 24 -1.03 7.32 -26.33
CA SER A 24 -0.91 6.46 -27.52
C SER A 24 -0.93 4.97 -27.19
N LYS A 25 -0.32 4.58 -26.05
CA LYS A 25 -0.39 3.20 -25.57
C LYS A 25 -1.82 2.82 -25.18
N MET A 26 -2.47 3.64 -24.35
CA MET A 26 -3.82 3.37 -23.87
C MET A 26 -4.85 3.32 -25.02
N GLN A 27 -4.72 4.21 -26.02
CA GLN A 27 -5.55 4.17 -27.22
C GLN A 27 -5.38 2.88 -28.04
N LYS A 28 -4.16 2.34 -28.15
CA LYS A 28 -3.93 1.02 -28.78
C LYS A 28 -4.64 -0.11 -28.03
N ASP A 29 -4.72 -0.01 -26.70
CA ASP A 29 -5.41 -0.96 -25.83
C ASP A 29 -6.95 -0.74 -25.79
N GLY A 30 -7.46 0.17 -26.62
CA GLY A 30 -8.88 0.49 -26.74
C GLY A 30 -9.42 1.46 -25.70
N TRP A 31 -8.55 2.16 -24.97
CA TRP A 31 -8.92 3.17 -23.98
C TRP A 31 -8.96 4.57 -24.60
N GLU A 32 -10.07 5.26 -24.43
CA GLU A 32 -10.27 6.66 -24.82
C GLU A 32 -9.88 7.59 -23.67
N LEU A 33 -9.14 8.66 -23.95
CA LEU A 33 -8.86 9.69 -22.96
C LEU A 33 -10.13 10.52 -22.72
N VAL A 34 -10.59 10.57 -21.47
CA VAL A 34 -11.75 11.37 -21.03
C VAL A 34 -11.30 12.72 -20.52
N GLU A 35 -10.29 12.72 -19.65
CA GLU A 35 -9.88 13.91 -18.94
C GLU A 35 -8.39 13.86 -18.65
N ARG A 36 -7.75 15.03 -18.76
CA ARG A 36 -6.35 15.24 -18.42
C ARG A 36 -6.29 16.34 -17.37
N ALA A 37 -5.89 15.97 -16.15
CA ALA A 37 -5.59 16.93 -15.10
C ALA A 37 -4.07 17.16 -15.03
N GLN A 38 -3.64 18.38 -15.34
CA GLN A 38 -2.22 18.73 -15.38
C GLN A 38 -1.78 19.35 -14.05
N GLY A 39 -0.94 18.64 -13.30
CA GLY A 39 -0.25 19.15 -12.13
C GLY A 39 1.09 19.82 -12.46
N LYS A 40 1.77 20.33 -11.43
CA LYS A 40 3.07 21.02 -11.59
C LYS A 40 4.21 20.08 -12.03
N LEU A 41 4.20 18.82 -11.59
CA LEU A 41 5.20 17.79 -11.97
C LEU A 41 4.60 16.51 -12.58
N ARG A 42 3.33 16.20 -12.27
CA ARG A 42 2.64 14.97 -12.68
C ARG A 42 1.35 15.31 -13.40
N SER A 43 1.00 14.52 -14.39
CA SER A 43 -0.29 14.56 -15.08
C SER A 43 -1.10 13.34 -14.68
N THR A 44 -2.38 13.56 -14.40
CA THR A 44 -3.36 12.49 -14.19
C THR A 44 -4.19 12.36 -15.47
N LEU A 45 -4.24 11.16 -16.03
CA LEU A 45 -4.97 10.82 -17.24
C LEU A 45 -6.12 9.88 -16.87
N ASN A 46 -7.35 10.30 -17.10
CA ASN A 46 -8.55 9.49 -16.94
C ASN A 46 -8.95 8.93 -18.29
N PHE A 47 -9.08 7.62 -18.37
CA PHE A 47 -9.47 6.90 -19.57
C PHE A 47 -10.81 6.21 -19.37
N ARG A 48 -11.56 6.01 -20.46
CA ARG A 48 -12.74 5.16 -20.52
C ARG A 48 -12.64 4.16 -21.67
N ARG A 49 -13.35 3.04 -21.58
CA ARG A 49 -13.52 2.10 -22.69
C ARG A 49 -14.92 1.50 -22.64
N PRO A 50 -15.60 1.26 -23.79
CA PRO A 50 -16.85 0.50 -23.82
C PRO A 50 -16.61 -0.92 -23.32
N LYS A 51 -17.37 -1.33 -22.30
CA LYS A 51 -17.37 -2.70 -21.82
C LYS A 51 -17.98 -3.56 -22.91
N LYS A 52 -17.20 -4.52 -23.44
CA LYS A 52 -17.74 -5.47 -24.43
C LYS A 52 -18.89 -6.23 -23.74
N PRO A 53 -20.11 -6.27 -24.31
CA PRO A 53 -21.16 -7.10 -23.76
C PRO A 53 -20.70 -8.54 -23.84
N GLN A 54 -20.49 -9.16 -22.69
CA GLN A 54 -20.09 -10.55 -22.60
C GLN A 54 -21.30 -11.37 -23.06
N PRO A 55 -21.17 -12.22 -24.11
CA PRO A 55 -22.29 -13.03 -24.54
C PRO A 55 -22.65 -13.95 -23.38
N TRP A 56 -23.86 -13.75 -22.85
CA TRP A 56 -24.57 -14.72 -22.03
C TRP A 56 -24.58 -16.02 -22.83
N LEU A 57 -23.67 -16.92 -22.50
CA LEU A 57 -23.80 -18.36 -22.66
C LEU A 57 -22.90 -18.96 -21.57
N LEU A 58 -23.48 -19.91 -20.85
CA LEU A 58 -22.97 -20.61 -19.67
C LEU A 58 -23.33 -19.98 -18.32
N ILE A 59 -24.63 -20.02 -18.01
CA ILE A 59 -25.08 -20.26 -16.64
C ILE A 59 -24.83 -21.74 -16.35
N GLY A 60 -24.07 -22.02 -15.29
CA GLY A 60 -23.97 -23.34 -14.67
C GLY A 60 -23.42 -23.18 -13.26
N ALA A 61 -24.34 -23.09 -12.28
CA ALA A 61 -24.19 -23.34 -10.83
C ALA A 61 -22.92 -22.82 -10.11
N GLY A 62 -22.94 -21.95 -9.11
CA GLY A 62 -24.00 -21.36 -8.32
C GLY A 62 -23.38 -20.55 -7.17
N VAL A 63 -24.06 -19.46 -6.81
CA VAL A 63 -24.13 -18.80 -5.48
C VAL A 63 -22.79 -18.34 -4.87
N ALA A 64 -22.34 -17.09 -5.08
CA ALA A 64 -22.83 -15.85 -4.45
C ALA A 64 -22.70 -15.81 -2.91
N VAL A 65 -21.71 -15.07 -2.41
CA VAL A 65 -21.85 -14.29 -1.16
C VAL A 65 -21.57 -12.83 -1.47
N LEU A 66 -22.66 -12.07 -1.51
CA LEU A 66 -22.78 -10.62 -1.39
C LEU A 66 -22.48 -10.21 0.06
N VAL A 67 -21.67 -9.18 0.31
CA VAL A 67 -22.04 -8.10 1.26
C VAL A 67 -21.43 -6.77 0.79
N VAL A 68 -22.35 -5.81 0.66
CA VAL A 68 -22.25 -4.38 0.35
C VAL A 68 -21.53 -3.61 1.47
N LEU A 69 -20.85 -2.50 1.15
CA LEU A 69 -21.02 -1.24 1.89
C LEU A 69 -20.49 -0.06 1.08
N ALA A 70 -21.44 0.66 0.49
CA ALA A 70 -21.29 2.08 0.22
C ALA A 70 -21.22 2.84 1.55
N ALA A 71 -20.31 3.80 1.67
CA ALA A 71 -20.44 4.90 2.61
C ALA A 71 -20.23 6.20 1.85
N VAL A 72 -21.35 6.87 1.59
CA VAL A 72 -21.43 8.28 1.23
C VAL A 72 -21.23 9.09 2.51
N ILE A 73 -20.29 10.04 2.51
CA ILE A 73 -20.42 11.24 3.33
C ILE A 73 -20.22 12.44 2.40
N GLY A 74 -21.34 13.07 2.06
CA GLY A 74 -21.37 14.45 1.64
C GLY A 74 -21.36 15.37 2.86
N VAL A 75 -20.77 16.54 2.70
CA VAL A 75 -21.25 17.73 3.40
C VAL A 75 -21.50 18.78 2.34
N ALA A 76 -22.76 19.21 2.27
CA ALA A 76 -23.24 20.25 1.41
C ALA A 76 -23.35 21.57 2.19
N SER A 77 -22.98 22.65 1.49
CA SER A 77 -23.51 24.02 1.56
C SER A 77 -23.27 24.89 2.80
N ALA A 78 -22.66 26.06 2.58
CA ALA A 78 -23.31 27.35 2.86
C ALA A 78 -22.65 28.48 2.05
N LEU A 79 -23.50 29.37 1.53
CA LEU A 79 -23.20 30.54 0.73
C LEU A 79 -22.53 31.64 1.56
N SER A 80 -21.66 32.44 0.94
CA SER A 80 -21.83 33.90 0.84
C SER A 80 -20.62 34.54 0.15
N ASP A 81 -20.93 35.20 -0.97
CA ASP A 81 -20.16 36.26 -1.62
C ASP A 81 -20.06 37.47 -0.68
N GLY A 82 -18.93 38.19 -0.65
CA GLY A 82 -18.78 39.36 0.22
C GLY A 82 -17.35 39.90 0.32
N ASP A 83 -16.99 40.73 -0.65
CA ASP A 83 -15.84 41.65 -0.66
C ASP A 83 -15.89 42.63 0.54
N GLY A 84 -14.75 42.97 1.15
CA GLY A 84 -14.73 43.95 2.25
C GLY A 84 -13.40 44.09 2.99
N ALA A 85 -12.77 45.24 2.83
CA ALA A 85 -11.40 45.58 3.21
C ALA A 85 -11.17 45.98 4.70
N LYS A 86 -9.87 45.98 5.05
CA LYS A 86 -9.14 46.85 6.01
C LYS A 86 -9.36 46.72 7.52
N GLY A 87 -8.25 46.39 8.19
CA GLY A 87 -7.56 47.35 9.08
C GLY A 87 -7.62 47.08 10.58
N GLY A 88 -6.45 47.15 11.23
CA GLY A 88 -6.34 47.42 12.66
C GLY A 88 -5.36 46.53 13.42
N ALA A 89 -4.10 46.95 13.47
CA ALA A 89 -3.16 46.53 14.51
C ALA A 89 -3.53 47.24 15.82
N ASP A 90 -3.49 46.55 16.96
CA ASP A 90 -2.79 47.09 18.14
C ASP A 90 -2.50 46.06 19.23
N LYS A 91 -1.59 46.49 20.10
CA LYS A 91 -0.61 45.75 20.90
C LYS A 91 -1.02 45.66 22.39
N SER A 92 -0.68 44.51 22.99
CA SER A 92 -0.27 44.26 24.41
C SER A 92 -1.18 44.69 25.56
N THR A 93 -1.41 43.80 26.54
CA THR A 93 -1.01 43.97 27.96
C THR A 93 -1.17 42.65 28.71
N ALA A 94 -0.15 42.30 29.50
CA ALA A 94 -0.11 41.18 30.42
C ALA A 94 -0.80 41.49 31.76
N ALA A 95 -1.46 40.51 32.38
CA ALA A 95 -1.59 40.46 33.84
C ALA A 95 -1.84 39.02 34.31
N ALA A 96 -0.99 38.59 35.24
CA ALA A 96 -0.98 37.28 35.87
C ALA A 96 -2.16 37.10 36.85
N GLY A 97 -2.71 35.88 36.89
CA GLY A 97 -3.60 35.38 37.92
C GLY A 97 -3.23 33.93 38.23
N LYS A 98 -3.00 33.64 39.50
CA LYS A 98 -2.36 32.45 40.05
C LYS A 98 -3.19 31.16 39.88
N GLU A 99 -2.44 30.07 39.72
CA GLU A 99 -2.81 28.64 39.83
C GLU A 99 -3.61 28.31 41.11
N PRO A 100 -4.38 27.19 41.14
CA PRO A 100 -3.74 25.90 41.42
C PRO A 100 -4.29 24.68 40.65
N SER A 101 -3.36 23.81 40.28
CA SER A 101 -3.48 22.35 40.37
C SER A 101 -4.65 21.67 39.64
N ALA A 102 -4.41 21.33 38.37
CA ALA A 102 -4.91 20.07 37.82
C ALA A 102 -3.71 19.34 37.21
N THR A 103 -3.18 18.38 37.97
CA THR A 103 -2.34 17.30 37.44
C THR A 103 -3.03 16.76 36.18
N PRO A 104 -2.41 16.81 34.98
CA PRO A 104 -2.91 16.00 33.90
C PRO A 104 -2.68 14.57 34.31
N THR A 105 -3.73 13.90 34.79
CA THR A 105 -3.85 12.46 34.69
C THR A 105 -3.34 12.11 33.29
N PRO A 106 -2.32 11.26 33.12
CA PRO A 106 -2.01 10.76 31.80
C PRO A 106 -3.27 10.02 31.37
N THR A 107 -4.05 10.66 30.51
CA THR A 107 -5.06 9.99 29.71
C THR A 107 -4.29 8.84 29.11
N ALA A 108 -4.57 7.65 29.62
CA ALA A 108 -4.08 6.41 29.05
C ALA A 108 -4.62 6.41 27.64
N THR A 109 -3.84 6.96 26.70
CA THR A 109 -3.85 6.52 25.32
C THR A 109 -3.58 5.04 25.46
N LYS A 110 -4.68 4.29 25.49
CA LYS A 110 -4.73 2.86 25.28
C LYS A 110 -4.08 2.68 23.93
N SER A 111 -2.75 2.57 23.95
CA SER A 111 -1.93 2.08 22.87
C SER A 111 -2.54 0.73 22.60
N ALA A 112 -3.38 0.66 21.57
CA ALA A 112 -3.74 -0.59 20.97
C ALA A 112 -2.40 -1.15 20.51
N ALA A 113 -1.77 -1.97 21.34
CA ALA A 113 -0.62 -2.75 20.97
C ALA A 113 -1.07 -3.53 19.74
N LEU A 114 -0.65 -3.08 18.55
CA LEU A 114 -0.93 -3.75 17.30
C LEU A 114 -0.43 -5.17 17.47
N LYS A 115 -1.36 -6.13 17.54
CA LYS A 115 -1.01 -7.53 17.75
C LYS A 115 -0.22 -8.00 16.52
N VAL A 116 1.06 -8.30 16.73
CA VAL A 116 1.93 -8.81 15.68
C VAL A 116 1.68 -10.31 15.50
N THR A 117 1.33 -10.72 14.29
CA THR A 117 1.14 -12.12 13.91
C THR A 117 2.51 -12.76 13.65
N THR A 118 2.77 -13.90 14.28
CA THR A 118 4.04 -14.64 14.15
C THR A 118 3.76 -16.13 14.00
N SER A 119 4.74 -16.89 13.51
CA SER A 119 4.57 -18.35 13.33
C SER A 119 4.33 -19.10 14.66
N GLN A 120 4.67 -18.49 15.79
CA GLN A 120 4.42 -19.06 17.12
C GLN A 120 2.98 -18.83 17.59
N ASN A 121 2.30 -17.78 17.13
CA ASN A 121 0.97 -17.39 17.62
C ASN A 121 -0.15 -17.57 16.58
N ASP A 122 0.19 -17.89 15.34
CA ASP A 122 -0.75 -18.14 14.25
C ASP A 122 -0.30 -19.36 13.40
N PRO A 123 -0.99 -20.51 13.54
CA PRO A 123 -0.68 -21.72 12.78
C PRO A 123 -0.82 -21.54 11.27
N LYS A 124 -1.76 -20.73 10.79
CA LYS A 124 -1.95 -20.50 9.35
C LYS A 124 -0.78 -19.72 8.79
N PHE A 125 -0.28 -18.73 9.53
CA PHE A 125 0.95 -18.05 9.13
C PHE A 125 2.16 -19.00 9.16
N ALA A 126 2.25 -19.88 10.16
CA ALA A 126 3.31 -20.89 10.21
C ALA A 126 3.28 -21.88 9.04
N GLU A 127 2.10 -22.26 8.57
CA GLU A 127 1.88 -23.08 7.37
C GLU A 127 2.23 -22.29 6.10
N LEU A 128 1.78 -21.03 6.00
CA LEU A 128 2.07 -20.16 4.88
C LEU A 128 3.59 -20.04 4.64
N LEU A 129 4.39 -19.85 5.70
CA LEU A 129 5.86 -19.78 5.59
C LEU A 129 6.53 -21.05 5.04
N LYS A 130 5.76 -22.14 4.85
CA LYS A 130 6.21 -23.41 4.27
C LYS A 130 5.51 -23.73 2.94
N ALA A 131 4.53 -22.93 2.54
CA ALA A 131 3.75 -23.15 1.32
C ALA A 131 4.59 -22.88 0.05
N ASP A 132 4.05 -23.23 -1.10
CA ASP A 132 4.60 -22.76 -2.37
C ASP A 132 4.35 -21.26 -2.55
N SER A 133 5.26 -20.57 -3.24
CA SER A 133 5.15 -19.12 -3.49
C SER A 133 3.91 -18.73 -4.30
N CYS A 134 3.38 -19.63 -5.13
CA CYS A 134 2.20 -19.44 -5.96
C CYS A 134 0.93 -20.04 -5.35
N ASP A 135 1.00 -20.61 -4.14
CA ASP A 135 -0.15 -21.27 -3.51
C ASP A 135 -1.30 -20.28 -3.22
N ASP A 136 -2.54 -20.70 -3.39
CA ASP A 136 -3.75 -19.91 -3.10
C ASP A 136 -3.82 -19.44 -1.64
N ALA A 137 -3.14 -20.13 -0.71
CA ALA A 137 -2.98 -19.70 0.67
C ALA A 137 -2.36 -18.30 0.78
N ASN A 138 -1.51 -17.89 -0.17
CA ASN A 138 -0.94 -16.54 -0.20
C ASN A 138 -2.03 -15.48 -0.44
N LEU A 139 -2.95 -15.74 -1.38
CA LEU A 139 -4.07 -14.85 -1.67
C LEU A 139 -5.05 -14.77 -0.49
N ASP A 140 -5.42 -15.92 0.09
CA ASP A 140 -6.31 -15.96 1.25
C ASP A 140 -5.70 -15.22 2.44
N PHE A 141 -4.42 -15.46 2.72
CA PHE A 141 -3.72 -14.81 3.81
C PHE A 141 -3.60 -13.28 3.59
N ALA A 142 -3.17 -12.85 2.41
CA ALA A 142 -3.09 -11.42 2.08
C ALA A 142 -4.44 -10.72 2.25
N THR A 143 -5.52 -11.35 1.78
CA THR A 143 -6.88 -10.79 1.86
C THR A 143 -7.36 -10.65 3.30
N ARG A 144 -7.16 -11.67 4.14
CA ARG A 144 -7.63 -11.67 5.54
C ARG A 144 -6.81 -10.80 6.46
N HIS A 145 -5.52 -10.67 6.18
CA HIS A 145 -4.57 -10.00 7.07
C HIS A 145 -4.10 -8.65 6.53
N LYS A 146 -4.66 -8.13 5.43
CA LYS A 146 -4.28 -6.83 4.84
C LYS A 146 -4.19 -5.72 5.88
N GLY A 147 -3.06 -5.02 5.90
CA GLY A 147 -2.74 -3.94 6.84
C GLY A 147 -2.34 -4.40 8.25
N GLN A 148 -2.52 -5.68 8.60
CA GLN A 148 -2.03 -6.23 9.87
C GLN A 148 -0.52 -6.41 9.82
N THR A 149 0.11 -6.37 11.00
CA THR A 149 1.56 -6.54 11.12
C THR A 149 1.89 -8.01 11.34
N ILE A 150 2.79 -8.53 10.51
CA ILE A 150 3.42 -9.85 10.68
C ILE A 150 4.88 -9.67 11.09
N ALA A 151 5.43 -10.68 11.77
CA ALA A 151 6.86 -10.80 11.96
C ALA A 151 7.35 -12.22 11.68
N PHE A 152 8.45 -12.31 10.95
CA PHE A 152 9.08 -13.58 10.59
C PHE A 152 10.59 -13.42 10.49
N ASP A 153 11.27 -14.53 10.78
CA ASP A 153 12.70 -14.66 10.55
C ASP A 153 12.92 -15.03 9.08
N GLY A 154 13.81 -14.30 8.41
CA GLY A 154 14.02 -14.47 6.98
C GLY A 154 15.36 -13.96 6.49
N SER A 155 15.50 -13.97 5.18
CA SER A 155 16.66 -13.43 4.48
C SER A 155 16.27 -12.71 3.19
N ILE A 156 17.11 -11.78 2.76
CA ILE A 156 16.98 -11.13 1.46
C ILE A 156 17.42 -12.14 0.39
N VAL A 157 16.48 -12.62 -0.41
CA VAL A 157 16.72 -13.56 -1.51
C VAL A 157 17.34 -12.84 -2.69
N ASN A 158 16.78 -11.69 -3.06
CA ASN A 158 17.27 -10.85 -4.15
C ASN A 158 17.05 -9.37 -3.84
N MET A 159 17.91 -8.52 -4.38
CA MET A 159 17.79 -7.07 -4.30
C MET A 159 18.20 -6.48 -5.64
N ALA A 160 17.30 -5.71 -6.23
CA ALA A 160 17.53 -5.04 -7.51
C ALA A 160 17.15 -3.57 -7.40
N PRO A 161 17.82 -2.66 -8.14
CA PRO A 161 17.34 -1.29 -8.30
C PRO A 161 15.89 -1.28 -8.80
N HIS A 162 15.07 -0.41 -8.21
CA HIS A 162 13.69 -0.21 -8.67
C HIS A 162 13.73 0.66 -9.94
N GLY A 163 13.44 0.07 -11.10
CA GLY A 163 13.51 0.79 -12.37
C GLY A 163 14.89 1.43 -12.61
N GLY A 164 14.92 2.76 -12.77
CA GLY A 164 16.15 3.53 -13.00
C GLY A 164 16.67 4.28 -11.76
N TYR A 165 16.18 3.97 -10.56
CA TYR A 165 16.65 4.63 -9.33
C TYR A 165 17.91 3.96 -8.78
N ASP A 166 18.90 4.75 -8.37
CA ASP A 166 20.14 4.24 -7.77
C ASP A 166 20.00 3.88 -6.28
N THR A 167 19.01 4.47 -5.60
CA THR A 167 18.83 4.40 -4.13
C THR A 167 17.51 3.78 -3.71
N ARG A 168 16.71 3.29 -4.66
CA ARG A 168 15.44 2.60 -4.38
C ARG A 168 15.52 1.21 -4.94
N TYR A 169 14.97 0.25 -4.21
CA TYR A 169 15.19 -1.16 -4.48
C TYR A 169 13.89 -1.94 -4.40
N ASP A 170 13.85 -3.01 -5.17
CA ASP A 170 12.92 -4.12 -5.02
C ASP A 170 13.65 -5.24 -4.30
N LEU A 171 13.20 -5.57 -3.09
CA LEU A 171 13.76 -6.65 -2.28
C LEU A 171 12.80 -7.82 -2.28
N LEU A 172 13.30 -8.96 -2.74
CA LEU A 172 12.66 -10.25 -2.56
C LEU A 172 13.14 -10.85 -1.24
N LEU A 173 12.21 -11.18 -0.36
CA LEU A 173 12.45 -11.75 0.96
C LEU A 173 11.91 -13.18 0.98
N GLY A 174 12.61 -14.05 1.68
CA GLY A 174 12.22 -15.43 1.86
C GLY A 174 12.26 -15.82 3.33
N PRO A 175 11.37 -16.71 3.78
CA PRO A 175 11.40 -17.20 5.15
C PRO A 175 12.65 -18.05 5.43
N GLY A 176 13.15 -17.96 6.65
CA GLY A 176 14.34 -18.66 7.11
C GLY A 176 15.66 -18.15 6.53
N ASP A 177 16.71 -18.95 6.70
CA ASP A 177 18.10 -18.47 6.68
C ASP A 177 18.87 -18.86 5.41
N LYS A 178 18.18 -19.39 4.41
CA LYS A 178 18.79 -19.93 3.17
C LYS A 178 19.20 -18.84 2.17
N GLY A 179 18.85 -17.58 2.39
CA GLY A 179 19.23 -16.46 1.52
C GLY A 179 18.78 -16.69 0.08
N ARG A 180 19.73 -16.59 -0.86
CA ARG A 180 19.49 -16.85 -2.29
C ARG A 180 19.01 -18.27 -2.60
N ASN A 181 19.20 -19.21 -1.68
CA ASN A 181 18.78 -20.61 -1.81
C ASN A 181 17.42 -20.89 -1.14
N THR A 182 16.66 -19.87 -0.75
CA THR A 182 15.30 -20.06 -0.25
C THR A 182 14.39 -20.50 -1.38
N THR A 183 13.84 -21.71 -1.26
CA THR A 183 12.95 -22.33 -2.27
C THR A 183 11.57 -22.69 -1.72
N VAL A 184 11.28 -22.24 -0.50
CA VAL A 184 10.07 -22.61 0.25
C VAL A 184 9.49 -21.35 0.87
N GLY A 185 8.16 -21.27 0.89
CA GLY A 185 7.40 -20.17 1.44
C GLY A 185 7.06 -19.09 0.41
N PRO A 186 6.38 -18.03 0.87
CA PRO A 186 5.96 -16.93 0.01
C PRO A 186 7.16 -16.17 -0.53
N ALA A 187 7.06 -15.73 -1.77
CA ALA A 187 7.97 -14.74 -2.35
C ALA A 187 7.54 -13.34 -1.87
N PHE A 188 7.92 -13.00 -0.63
CA PHE A 188 7.62 -11.70 -0.05
C PHE A 188 8.39 -10.60 -0.77
N LYS A 189 7.75 -9.45 -1.03
CA LYS A 189 8.38 -8.33 -1.72
C LYS A 189 8.21 -7.02 -0.96
N TYR A 190 9.31 -6.32 -0.74
CA TYR A 190 9.30 -4.87 -0.56
C TYR A 190 9.58 -4.22 -1.92
N GLU A 191 8.69 -3.35 -2.36
CA GLU A 191 8.79 -2.68 -3.65
C GLU A 191 9.15 -1.21 -3.46
N ASN A 192 10.09 -0.72 -4.26
CA ASN A 192 10.45 0.70 -4.33
C ASN A 192 10.84 1.30 -2.96
N VAL A 193 11.64 0.60 -2.17
CA VAL A 193 12.08 1.05 -0.83
C VAL A 193 13.53 1.53 -0.85
N ASN A 194 13.86 2.52 -0.02
CA ASN A 194 15.24 2.88 0.33
C ASN A 194 15.67 2.08 1.58
N ILE A 195 16.97 1.94 1.79
CA ILE A 195 17.55 1.39 3.02
C ILE A 195 16.99 2.07 4.28
N SER A 196 16.78 3.39 4.24
CA SER A 196 16.17 4.14 5.35
C SER A 196 14.74 3.70 5.67
N ASP A 197 14.00 3.18 4.70
CA ASP A 197 12.61 2.76 4.84
C ASP A 197 12.51 1.38 5.52
N LEU A 198 13.61 0.61 5.58
CA LEU A 198 13.64 -0.74 6.16
C LEU A 198 13.57 -0.73 7.69
N GLY A 199 13.82 0.43 8.33
CA GLY A 199 13.87 0.54 9.78
C GLY A 199 14.90 -0.42 10.38
N LEU A 200 16.15 -0.34 9.91
CA LEU A 200 17.23 -1.22 10.38
C LEU A 200 17.48 -1.00 11.87
N THR A 201 17.41 -2.09 12.66
CA THR A 201 17.60 -2.07 14.10
C THR A 201 18.52 -3.21 14.56
N GLY A 202 18.87 -3.19 15.85
CA GLY A 202 19.74 -4.18 16.49
C GLY A 202 21.14 -3.65 16.80
N LYS A 203 21.89 -4.42 17.59
CA LYS A 203 23.31 -4.14 17.84
C LYS A 203 24.08 -4.41 16.55
N ASN A 204 24.86 -3.45 16.07
CA ASN A 204 25.58 -3.52 14.80
C ASN A 204 24.67 -3.59 13.56
N ALA A 205 23.55 -2.88 13.56
CA ALA A 205 22.73 -2.71 12.36
C ALA A 205 23.60 -2.22 11.19
N PRO A 206 23.58 -2.90 10.03
CA PRO A 206 24.47 -2.58 8.93
C PRO A 206 24.07 -1.26 8.27
N ALA A 207 25.04 -0.54 7.71
CA ALA A 207 24.76 0.70 6.97
C ALA A 207 24.07 0.46 5.61
N THR A 208 24.16 -0.77 5.10
CA THR A 208 23.60 -1.23 3.83
C THR A 208 23.05 -2.63 3.99
N VAL A 209 22.15 -3.05 3.09
CA VAL A 209 21.73 -4.46 3.02
C VAL A 209 21.98 -5.02 1.62
N GLY A 210 22.00 -6.34 1.51
CA GLY A 210 22.16 -7.06 0.26
C GLY A 210 21.57 -8.46 0.29
N ALA A 211 21.48 -9.07 -0.90
CA ALA A 211 21.01 -10.44 -1.03
C ALA A 211 21.90 -11.42 -0.27
N GLY A 212 21.31 -12.17 0.66
CA GLY A 212 21.97 -13.08 1.60
C GLY A 212 21.82 -12.66 3.06
N ASP A 213 21.62 -11.36 3.33
CA ASP A 213 21.49 -10.85 4.69
C ASP A 213 20.27 -11.43 5.40
N ARG A 214 20.41 -11.68 6.70
CA ARG A 214 19.42 -12.35 7.54
C ARG A 214 18.88 -11.39 8.58
N PHE A 215 17.56 -11.34 8.71
CA PHE A 215 16.88 -10.41 9.60
C PHE A 215 15.66 -11.05 10.21
N ARG A 216 15.19 -10.43 11.29
CA ARG A 216 13.81 -10.54 11.72
C ARG A 216 13.05 -9.39 11.08
N PHE A 217 12.19 -9.72 10.13
CA PHE A 217 11.36 -8.74 9.43
C PHE A 217 10.07 -8.52 10.22
N VAL A 218 9.70 -7.26 10.38
CA VAL A 218 8.37 -6.82 10.83
C VAL A 218 7.79 -5.98 9.72
N ALA A 219 6.61 -6.35 9.25
CA ALA A 219 6.03 -5.75 8.05
C ALA A 219 4.50 -5.72 8.13
N LYS A 220 3.88 -4.76 7.44
CA LYS A 220 2.43 -4.82 7.20
C LYS A 220 2.15 -5.68 5.98
N VAL A 221 1.12 -6.49 6.06
CA VAL A 221 0.61 -7.30 4.96
C VAL A 221 0.00 -6.40 3.90
N GLY A 222 0.52 -6.47 2.68
CA GLY A 222 -0.02 -5.79 1.51
C GLY A 222 -0.95 -6.70 0.70
N GLU A 223 -0.73 -6.72 -0.61
CA GLU A 223 -1.51 -7.52 -1.56
C GLU A 223 -0.70 -8.72 -2.06
N PHE A 224 -1.38 -9.71 -2.63
CA PHE A 224 -0.74 -10.80 -3.36
C PHE A 224 -1.07 -10.68 -4.85
N ASN A 225 -0.06 -10.72 -5.70
CA ASN A 225 -0.21 -10.81 -7.15
C ASN A 225 -0.05 -12.26 -7.58
N ALA A 226 -1.17 -12.91 -7.92
CA ALA A 226 -1.19 -14.32 -8.34
C ALA A 226 -0.54 -14.56 -9.71
N GLU A 227 -0.48 -13.56 -10.60
CA GLU A 227 0.19 -13.71 -11.90
C GLU A 227 1.71 -13.77 -11.76
N GLN A 228 2.25 -13.05 -10.77
CA GLN A 228 3.69 -12.97 -10.50
C GLN A 228 4.13 -13.85 -9.33
N CYS A 229 3.17 -14.43 -8.60
CA CYS A 229 3.38 -15.11 -7.32
C CYS A 229 4.16 -14.26 -6.31
N LEU A 230 3.87 -12.95 -6.26
CA LEU A 230 4.55 -12.01 -5.37
C LEU A 230 3.62 -11.56 -4.24
N PHE A 231 4.11 -11.69 -3.01
CA PHE A 231 3.41 -11.26 -1.81
C PHE A 231 3.99 -9.93 -1.33
N PHE A 232 3.29 -8.83 -1.60
CA PHE A 232 3.74 -7.50 -1.23
C PHE A 232 3.56 -7.23 0.26
N LEU A 233 4.60 -6.65 0.85
CA LEU A 233 4.64 -6.21 2.23
C LEU A 233 5.12 -4.76 2.31
N GLU A 234 4.77 -4.07 3.38
CA GLU A 234 5.34 -2.75 3.70
C GLU A 234 6.28 -2.89 4.91
N PRO A 235 7.55 -2.43 4.81
CA PRO A 235 8.49 -2.53 5.93
C PRO A 235 8.02 -1.72 7.14
N VAL A 236 8.19 -2.28 8.34
CA VAL A 236 8.02 -1.57 9.62
C VAL A 236 9.35 -1.52 10.37
N SER A 237 10.03 -2.66 10.51
CA SER A 237 11.39 -2.73 11.05
C SER A 237 12.10 -3.99 10.58
N THR A 238 13.41 -3.91 10.46
CA THR A 238 14.27 -5.01 10.01
C THR A 238 15.41 -5.18 11.01
N GLU A 239 15.29 -6.15 11.91
CA GLU A 239 16.22 -6.33 13.03
C GLU A 239 17.32 -7.34 12.68
N THR A 240 18.57 -6.99 12.96
CA THR A 240 19.73 -7.88 12.76
C THR A 240 19.67 -9.06 13.73
N ARG A 241 19.92 -10.28 13.23
CA ARG A 241 19.89 -11.55 14.00
C ARG A 241 21.28 -12.10 14.27
#